data_AF-A0A3C0KEY9-F1
#
_entry.id   AF-A0A3C0KEY9-F1
#
_cell.length_a   1.000
_cell.length_b   1.000
_cell.length_c   1.000
_cell.angle_alpha   90.00
_cell.angle_beta   90.00
_cell.angle_gamma   90.00
#
_symmetry.space_group_name_H-M   'P 1'
#
loop_
_entity.id
_entity.type
_entity.pdbx_description
1 polymer ?
#
loop_
_entity_poly.entity_id
_entity_poly.type
_entity_poly.pdbx_seq_one_letter_code
_entity_poly.pdbx_strand_id
1 'polypeptide(L)'
;PELLRTPSNLIPEFYGVDELSHERVAGHMADVIELMPKDALRFGYRIWSEKKTGLVIKMQTLDESRQVLEQVAFTELQFDAPVRMDKLKRMMADTKGYEVLRPSLRKTTPEAEGWRMRDVVPGFQTVSCHVRD
;
A
#
# COMPACT_ATOMS: atom_id res chain seq x y z
N PRO A 1 7.30 -4.85 3.39
CA PRO A 1 6.39 -4.34 2.33
C PRO A 1 7.20 -3.59 1.27
N GLU A 2 7.13 -4.00 -0.01
CA GLU A 2 7.87 -3.35 -1.11
C GLU A 2 7.53 -1.86 -1.30
N LEU A 3 6.39 -1.41 -0.77
CA LEU A 3 5.97 0.00 -0.70
C LEU A 3 6.97 0.93 0.00
N LEU A 4 7.90 0.40 0.80
CA LEU A 4 8.88 1.20 1.56
C LEU A 4 10.26 1.27 0.88
N ARG A 5 10.43 0.69 -0.31
CA ARG A 5 11.71 0.67 -1.04
C ARG A 5 11.60 1.39 -2.37
N THR A 6 11.28 2.68 -2.34
CA THR A 6 11.30 3.52 -3.55
C THR A 6 12.71 4.11 -3.71
N PRO A 7 13.43 3.85 -4.82
CA PRO A 7 14.82 4.28 -5.02
C PRO A 7 15.00 5.80 -5.16
N SER A 8 13.90 6.53 -5.35
CA SER A 8 13.81 7.99 -5.19
C SER A 8 12.46 8.31 -4.53
N ASN A 9 12.47 8.97 -3.37
CA ASN A 9 11.23 9.33 -2.69
C ASN A 9 10.63 10.59 -3.34
N LEU A 10 9.93 10.41 -4.47
CA LEU A 10 9.27 11.48 -5.22
C LEU A 10 7.89 11.85 -4.63
N ILE A 11 7.43 11.17 -3.56
CA ILE A 11 6.11 11.41 -2.97
C ILE A 11 5.90 12.88 -2.59
N PRO A 12 6.86 13.59 -1.95
CA PRO A 12 6.68 15.00 -1.60
C PRO A 12 6.55 15.93 -2.80
N GLU A 13 6.97 15.51 -4.00
CA GLU A 13 6.80 16.31 -5.22
C GLU A 13 5.34 16.32 -5.67
N PHE A 14 4.64 15.19 -5.52
CA PHE A 14 3.28 14.99 -6.05
C PHE A 14 2.16 14.97 -5.01
N TYR A 15 2.50 14.93 -3.72
CA TYR A 15 1.54 14.95 -2.61
C TYR A 15 1.86 16.05 -1.60
N GLY A 16 0.82 16.71 -1.10
CA GLY A 16 0.84 17.47 0.13
C GLY A 16 0.51 16.57 1.33
N VAL A 17 0.88 17.01 2.53
CA VAL A 17 0.58 16.33 3.78
C VAL A 17 -0.19 17.26 4.69
N ASP A 18 -1.36 16.83 5.15
CA ASP A 18 -2.13 17.51 6.19
C ASP A 18 -2.12 16.62 7.45
N GLU A 19 -1.67 17.16 8.58
CA GLU A 19 -1.80 16.50 9.88
C GLU A 19 -3.19 16.80 10.47
N LEU A 20 -3.91 15.75 10.84
CA LEU A 20 -5.24 15.86 11.44
C LEU A 20 -5.18 15.59 12.95
N SER A 21 -6.31 15.83 13.61
CA SER A 21 -6.45 15.49 15.03
C SER A 21 -6.29 13.99 15.24
N HIS A 22 -5.66 13.63 16.36
CA HIS A 22 -5.51 12.25 16.78
C HIS A 22 -6.87 11.58 16.95
N GLU A 23 -6.94 10.29 16.61
CA GLU A 23 -8.15 9.49 16.74
C GLU A 23 -7.87 8.15 17.43
N ARG A 24 -8.94 7.44 17.82
CA ARG A 24 -8.85 6.09 18.36
C ARG A 24 -9.40 5.07 17.36
N VAL A 25 -8.60 4.05 17.05
CA VAL A 25 -8.97 2.94 16.16
C VAL A 25 -8.60 1.62 16.83
N ALA A 26 -9.51 0.64 16.82
CA ALA A 26 -9.32 -0.67 17.46
C ALA A 26 -8.84 -0.58 18.93
N GLY A 27 -9.25 0.46 19.67
CA GLY A 27 -8.82 0.71 21.04
C GLY A 27 -7.49 1.47 21.20
N HIS A 28 -6.74 1.72 20.13
CA HIS A 28 -5.42 2.36 20.16
C HIS A 28 -5.48 3.82 19.71
N MET A 29 -4.63 4.67 20.31
CA MET A 29 -4.47 6.06 19.86
C MET A 29 -3.62 6.09 18.59
N ALA A 30 -4.06 6.86 17.61
CA ALA A 30 -3.39 7.01 16.33
C ALA A 30 -3.17 8.48 15.96
N ASP A 31 -2.01 8.73 15.36
CA ASP A 31 -1.73 9.93 14.60
C ASP A 31 -2.41 9.80 13.23
N VAL A 32 -3.01 10.88 12.74
CA VAL A 32 -3.80 10.87 11.50
C VAL A 32 -3.19 11.84 10.51
N ILE A 33 -2.85 11.34 9.32
CA ILE A 33 -2.32 12.15 8.23
C ILE A 33 -3.16 11.96 6.97
N GLU A 34 -3.36 13.04 6.21
CA GLU A 34 -3.86 12.99 4.84
C GLU A 34 -2.73 13.24 3.85
N LEU A 35 -2.63 12.40 2.83
CA LEU A 35 -1.81 12.61 1.65
C LEU A 35 -2.74 13.05 0.51
N MET A 36 -2.66 14.32 0.13
CA MET A 36 -3.51 14.88 -0.93
C MET A 36 -2.69 15.11 -2.20
N PRO A 37 -3.12 14.59 -3.36
CA PRO A 37 -2.38 14.77 -4.60
C PRO A 37 -2.40 16.25 -5.02
N LYS A 38 -1.29 16.69 -5.63
CA LYS A 38 -1.15 18.05 -6.18
C LYS A 38 -1.68 18.19 -7.61
N ASP A 39 -2.24 17.12 -8.16
CA ASP A 39 -2.89 17.06 -9.46
C ASP A 39 -4.07 16.06 -9.45
N ALA A 40 -4.79 15.96 -10.56
CA ALA A 40 -5.98 15.13 -10.73
C ALA A 40 -5.68 13.71 -11.28
N LEU A 41 -4.43 13.24 -11.17
CA LEU A 41 -4.01 11.96 -11.76
C LEU A 41 -3.86 10.84 -10.72
N ARG A 42 -4.23 11.12 -9.46
CA ARG A 42 -3.97 10.26 -8.30
C ARG A 42 -5.11 10.37 -7.29
N PHE A 43 -5.25 9.35 -6.46
CA PHE A 43 -6.14 9.38 -5.29
C PHE A 43 -5.46 10.01 -4.09
N GLY A 44 -6.27 10.57 -3.18
CA GLY A 44 -5.81 10.93 -1.85
C GLY A 44 -5.80 9.72 -0.90
N TYR A 45 -5.10 9.86 0.22
CA TYR A 45 -5.11 8.83 1.27
C TYR A 45 -5.25 9.47 2.65
N ARG A 46 -6.04 8.86 3.53
CA ARG A 46 -6.03 9.17 4.96
C ARG A 46 -5.51 7.97 5.74
N ILE A 47 -4.48 8.17 6.56
CA ILE A 47 -3.73 7.11 7.21
C ILE A 47 -3.75 7.34 8.72
N TRP A 48 -4.13 6.32 9.47
CA TRP A 48 -4.06 6.28 10.92
C TRP A 48 -2.90 5.37 11.31
N SER A 49 -1.89 5.96 11.96
CA SER A 49 -0.72 5.26 12.45
C SER A 49 -0.78 5.17 13.97
N GLU A 50 -0.67 3.97 14.53
CA GLU A 50 -0.64 3.79 15.99
C GLU A 50 0.56 4.54 16.57
N LYS A 51 0.28 5.35 17.60
CA LYS A 51 1.19 6.40 18.07
C LYS A 51 2.54 5.90 18.60
N LYS A 52 2.60 4.67 19.13
CA LYS A 52 3.84 4.13 19.73
C LYS A 52 4.70 3.39 18.72
N THR A 53 4.07 2.62 17.83
CA THR A 53 4.74 1.67 16.94
C THR A 53 4.87 2.17 15.51
N GLY A 54 4.08 3.17 15.12
CA GLY A 54 4.00 3.64 13.74
C GLY A 54 3.25 2.66 12.81
N LEU A 55 2.57 1.66 13.36
CA LEU A 55 1.82 0.68 12.56
C LEU A 55 0.58 1.35 11.96
N VAL A 56 0.39 1.24 10.64
CA VAL A 56 -0.85 1.67 10.01
C VAL A 56 -1.99 0.75 10.45
N ILE A 57 -2.94 1.29 11.21
CA ILE A 57 -4.08 0.53 11.78
C ILE A 57 -5.41 0.83 11.09
N LYS A 58 -5.47 1.89 10.29
CA LYS A 58 -6.57 2.18 9.37
C LYS A 58 -6.05 3.01 8.20
N MET A 59 -6.62 2.79 7.04
CA MET A 59 -6.33 3.54 5.82
C MET A 59 -7.62 3.76 5.03
N GLN A 60 -7.77 4.95 4.46
CA GLN A 60 -8.82 5.28 3.51
C GLN A 60 -8.21 5.76 2.20
N THR A 61 -8.80 5.34 1.09
CA THR A 61 -8.54 5.91 -0.25
C THR A 61 -9.58 6.98 -0.51
N LEU A 62 -9.15 8.16 -0.94
CA LEU A 62 -9.98 9.34 -1.13
C LEU A 62 -10.06 9.74 -2.60
N ASP A 63 -11.20 10.27 -3.03
CA ASP A 63 -11.33 10.95 -4.32
C ASP A 63 -10.78 12.39 -4.26
N GLU A 64 -10.88 13.10 -5.40
CA GLU A 64 -10.44 14.50 -5.55
C GLU A 64 -11.20 15.47 -4.63
N SER A 65 -12.42 15.12 -4.21
CA SER A 65 -13.27 15.89 -3.28
C SER A 65 -13.08 15.48 -1.82
N ARG A 66 -12.05 14.68 -1.50
CA ARG A 66 -11.76 14.09 -0.18
C ARG A 66 -12.86 13.14 0.32
N GLN A 67 -13.69 12.60 -0.55
CA GLN A 67 -14.68 11.58 -0.19
C GLN A 67 -14.05 10.20 -0.14
N VAL A 68 -14.52 9.35 0.76
CA VAL A 68 -13.97 8.00 0.96
C VAL A 68 -14.46 7.07 -0.14
N LEU A 69 -13.53 6.54 -0.93
CA LEU A 69 -13.78 5.51 -1.93
C LEU A 69 -13.61 4.10 -1.35
N GLU A 70 -12.59 3.91 -0.53
CA GLU A 70 -12.26 2.62 0.10
C GLU A 70 -11.80 2.84 1.54
N GLN A 71 -12.05 1.85 2.39
CA GLN A 71 -11.53 1.82 3.76
C GLN A 71 -11.07 0.42 4.14
N VAL A 72 -9.88 0.36 4.74
CA VAL A 72 -9.36 -0.83 5.42
C VAL A 72 -9.02 -0.47 6.85
N ALA A 73 -9.45 -1.27 7.82
CA ALA A 73 -9.22 -1.02 9.24
C ALA A 73 -9.13 -2.32 10.03
N PHE A 74 -8.32 -2.32 11.09
CA PHE A 74 -8.44 -3.34 12.12
C PHE A 74 -9.69 -3.06 12.97
N THR A 75 -10.46 -4.11 13.26
CA THR A 75 -11.57 -4.06 14.24
C THR A 75 -11.06 -4.31 15.65
N GLU A 76 -10.11 -5.25 15.78
CA GLU A 76 -9.41 -5.60 17.01
C GLU A 76 -7.92 -5.75 16.70
N LEU A 77 -7.08 -5.25 17.61
CA LEU A 77 -5.64 -5.33 17.47
C LEU A 77 -5.01 -5.55 18.85
N GLN A 78 -4.23 -6.63 18.97
CA GLN A 78 -3.45 -6.92 20.16
C GLN A 78 -1.97 -6.83 19.82
N PHE A 79 -1.28 -5.88 20.43
CA PHE A 79 0.18 -5.81 20.39
C PHE A 79 0.80 -6.80 21.38
N ASP A 80 2.02 -7.24 21.07
CA ASP A 80 2.83 -8.13 21.93
C ASP A 80 2.13 -9.44 22.33
N ALA A 81 1.22 -9.92 21.49
CA ALA A 81 0.59 -11.21 21.70
C ALA A 81 1.65 -12.33 21.74
N PRO A 82 1.55 -13.30 22.66
CA PRO A 82 2.53 -14.38 22.76
C PRO A 82 2.41 -15.32 21.56
N VAL A 83 3.24 -15.10 20.54
CA VAL A 83 3.28 -15.93 19.34
C VAL A 83 4.36 -17.01 19.46
N ARG A 84 3.94 -18.27 19.36
CA ARG A 84 4.86 -19.41 19.22
C ARG A 84 5.36 -19.50 17.79
N MET A 85 6.57 -19.02 17.54
CA MET A 85 7.16 -18.95 16.19
C MET A 85 7.26 -20.32 15.49
N ASP A 86 7.47 -21.41 16.24
CA ASP A 86 7.50 -22.77 15.72
C ASP A 86 6.12 -23.23 15.22
N LYS A 87 5.05 -22.83 15.92
CA LYS A 87 3.67 -23.09 15.53
C LYS A 87 3.30 -22.26 14.31
N LEU A 88 3.64 -20.96 14.32
CA LEU A 88 3.38 -20.06 13.19
C LEU A 88 4.04 -20.56 11.91
N LYS A 89 5.33 -20.93 11.95
CA LYS A 89 6.04 -21.48 10.80
C LYS A 89 5.35 -22.72 10.21
N ARG A 90 4.88 -23.63 11.06
CA ARG A 90 4.13 -24.83 10.63
C ARG A 90 2.81 -24.45 9.96
N MET A 91 2.06 -23.50 10.53
CA MET A 91 0.81 -23.02 9.94
C MET A 91 1.04 -22.34 8.58
N MET A 92 2.11 -21.53 8.45
CA MET A 92 2.46 -20.89 7.19
C MET A 92 2.89 -21.88 6.10
N ALA A 93 3.46 -23.03 6.49
CA ALA A 93 3.85 -24.08 5.56
C ALA A 93 2.68 -24.99 5.15
N ASP A 94 1.60 -25.03 5.94
CA ASP A 94 0.40 -25.80 5.65
C ASP A 94 -0.44 -25.12 4.56
N THR A 95 -0.15 -25.49 3.32
CA THR A 95 -0.83 -25.00 2.11
C THR A 95 -1.95 -25.94 1.66
N LYS A 96 -2.46 -26.81 2.54
CA LYS A 96 -3.55 -27.71 2.19
C LYS A 96 -4.78 -26.92 1.74
N GLY A 97 -5.28 -27.21 0.54
CA GLY A 97 -6.41 -26.50 -0.08
C GLY A 97 -6.02 -25.26 -0.87
N TYR A 98 -4.73 -24.88 -0.89
CA TYR A 98 -4.21 -23.83 -1.76
C TYR A 98 -3.69 -24.44 -3.06
N GLU A 99 -3.97 -23.77 -4.18
CA GLU A 99 -3.26 -24.00 -5.42
C GLU A 99 -2.03 -23.09 -5.47
N VAL A 100 -0.83 -23.67 -5.45
CA VAL A 100 0.42 -22.91 -5.46
C VAL A 100 0.85 -22.68 -6.91
N LEU A 101 0.51 -21.50 -7.44
CA LEU A 101 0.93 -21.08 -8.77
C LEU A 101 2.33 -20.45 -8.74
N ARG A 102 3.19 -20.89 -9.65
CA ARG A 102 4.51 -20.28 -9.91
C ARG A 102 4.58 -19.90 -11.39
N PRO A 103 3.87 -18.83 -11.80
CA PRO A 103 3.85 -18.44 -13.20
C PRO A 103 5.25 -18.10 -13.68
N SER A 104 5.67 -18.68 -14.80
CA SER A 104 6.88 -18.28 -15.51
C SER A 104 6.58 -17.02 -16.30
N LEU A 105 6.91 -15.86 -15.73
CA LEU A 105 6.74 -14.59 -16.41
C LEU A 105 7.94 -14.32 -17.33
N ARG A 106 7.69 -14.14 -18.63
CA ARG A 106 8.73 -13.71 -19.57
C ARG A 106 8.82 -12.19 -19.54
N LYS A 107 9.94 -11.65 -19.03
CA LYS A 107 10.21 -10.21 -19.04
C LYS A 107 10.28 -9.68 -20.46
N THR A 108 9.72 -8.48 -20.67
CA THR A 108 9.77 -7.74 -21.92
C THR A 108 9.79 -6.24 -21.63
N THR A 109 9.67 -5.39 -22.67
CA THR A 109 9.35 -3.96 -22.53
C THR A 109 8.15 -3.62 -23.41
N PRO A 110 7.41 -2.53 -23.11
CA PRO A 110 6.34 -2.08 -23.99
C PRO A 110 6.79 -1.94 -25.44
N GLU A 111 7.97 -1.35 -25.67
CA GLU A 111 8.51 -1.08 -27.01
C GLU A 111 8.86 -2.37 -27.78
N ALA A 112 9.38 -3.38 -27.09
CA ALA A 112 9.66 -4.70 -27.68
C ALA A 112 8.37 -5.40 -28.13
N GLU A 113 7.24 -5.11 -27.47
CA GLU A 113 5.90 -5.58 -27.85
C GLU A 113 5.15 -4.60 -28.79
N GLY A 114 5.84 -3.57 -29.31
CA GLY A 114 5.27 -2.57 -30.23
C GLY A 114 4.36 -1.51 -29.57
N TRP A 115 4.33 -1.45 -28.25
CA TRP A 115 3.58 -0.46 -27.48
C TRP A 115 4.46 0.72 -27.08
N ARG A 116 3.86 1.90 -27.03
CA ARG A 116 4.50 3.09 -26.45
C ARG A 116 3.49 3.86 -25.63
N MET A 117 3.91 4.29 -24.44
CA MET A 117 3.13 5.23 -23.65
C MET A 117 3.20 6.61 -24.31
N ARG A 118 2.06 7.15 -24.74
CA ARG A 118 1.96 8.45 -25.40
C ARG A 118 2.21 9.59 -24.41
N ASP A 119 1.50 9.54 -23.30
CA ASP A 119 1.57 10.53 -22.23
C ASP A 119 2.11 9.86 -20.97
N VAL A 120 3.25 10.35 -20.49
CA VAL A 120 3.81 9.90 -19.24
C VAL A 120 3.08 10.58 -18.09
N VAL A 121 2.77 9.83 -17.04
CA VAL A 121 2.24 10.41 -15.79
C VAL A 121 3.45 10.79 -14.93
N PRO A 122 3.66 12.07 -14.59
CA PRO A 122 4.80 12.50 -13.78
C PRO A 122 4.95 11.64 -12.51
N GLY A 123 6.16 11.28 -12.10
CA GLY A 123 6.37 10.46 -10.89
C GLY A 123 5.95 8.99 -10.97
N PHE A 124 5.26 8.55 -12.03
CA PHE A 124 5.05 7.12 -12.28
C PHE A 124 6.22 6.56 -13.09
N GLN A 125 6.67 5.37 -12.73
CA GLN A 125 7.76 4.66 -13.38
C GLN A 125 7.36 3.21 -13.64
N THR A 126 7.76 2.67 -14.79
CA THR A 126 7.56 1.25 -15.10
C THR A 126 8.38 0.41 -14.13
N VAL A 127 7.71 -0.35 -13.26
CA VAL A 127 8.36 -1.26 -12.30
C VAL A 127 8.69 -2.61 -12.95
N SER A 128 7.79 -3.11 -13.79
CA SER A 128 8.01 -4.35 -14.53
C SER A 128 7.08 -4.45 -15.75
N CYS A 129 7.48 -5.25 -16.73
CA CYS A 129 6.68 -5.60 -17.90
C CYS A 129 6.94 -7.06 -18.26
N HIS A 130 5.87 -7.81 -18.51
CA HIS A 130 5.94 -9.24 -18.81
C HIS A 130 4.90 -9.61 -19.87
N VAL A 131 5.23 -10.58 -20.71
CA VAL A 131 4.24 -11.22 -21.59
C VAL A 131 3.56 -12.33 -20.80
N ARG A 132 2.24 -12.45 -20.95
CA ARG A 132 1.46 -13.59 -20.45
C ARG A 132 1.21 -14.53 -21.61
N ASP A 133 1.63 -15.79 -21.46
CA ASP A 133 1.27 -16.87 -22.39
C ASP A 133 -0.21 -17.28 -22.20
#